data_AF-A0A0C2DLG9-F1
#
_entry.id   AF-A0A0C2DLG9-F1
#
_cell.length_a   1.000
_cell.length_b   1.000
_cell.length_c   1.000
_cell.angle_alpha   90.00
_cell.angle_beta   90.00
_cell.angle_gamma   90.00
#
_symmetry.space_group_name_H-M   'P 1'
#
loop_
_entity.id
_entity.type
_entity.pdbx_description
1 polymer ?
#
loop_
_entity_poly.entity_id
_entity_poly.type
_entity_poly.pdbx_seq_one_letter_code
_entity_poly.pdbx_strand_id
1 'polypeptide(L)'
;MINNCVTVETGVQGCCCNTDGCLTPKKKPGNVLWCYVGLYAKNAGVNVGGEVVCDGQCSSLSGMVNGDSVTTFQCVPTSVCKSLAANNACVQLPTDREVQGCCCDGSNSCNLYQLNRTDIIPPTPAPVSEFPISCWSGIYVNGNPIANAG
;
A
#
# COMPACT_ATOMS: atom_id res chain seq x y z
N MET A 1 3.51 15.36 22.42
CA MET A 1 4.20 15.27 21.11
C MET A 1 3.30 14.52 20.16
N ILE A 2 3.11 15.02 18.94
CA ILE A 2 2.24 14.40 17.93
C ILE A 2 3.15 13.86 16.83
N ASN A 3 2.87 12.66 16.34
CA ASN A 3 3.60 11.94 15.31
C ASN A 3 5.06 11.63 15.65
N ASN A 4 5.33 11.26 16.92
CA ASN A 4 6.68 10.87 17.35
C ASN A 4 6.65 9.80 18.46
N CYS A 5 7.79 9.15 18.68
CA CYS A 5 8.05 8.21 19.76
C CYS A 5 9.14 8.74 20.72
N VAL A 6 8.99 8.43 22.01
CA VAL A 6 10.00 8.75 23.03
C VAL A 6 10.27 7.55 23.93
N THR A 7 11.53 7.35 24.28
CA THR A 7 11.92 6.37 25.29
C THR A 7 11.52 6.91 26.67
N VAL A 8 10.63 6.20 27.35
CA VAL A 8 10.16 6.58 28.70
C VAL A 8 11.15 6.06 29.73
N GLU A 9 11.60 4.82 29.55
CA GLU A 9 12.64 4.15 30.32
C GLU A 9 13.27 3.03 29.47
N THR A 10 14.32 2.38 29.97
CA THR A 10 15.00 1.30 29.25
C THR A 10 14.03 0.18 28.89
N GLY A 11 13.83 -0.05 27.59
CA GLY A 11 12.91 -1.08 27.07
C GLY A 11 11.45 -0.63 26.89
N VAL A 12 11.09 0.59 27.28
CA VAL A 12 9.72 1.13 27.14
C VAL A 12 9.74 2.39 26.28
N GLN A 13 8.99 2.36 25.18
CA GLN A 13 8.81 3.49 24.28
C GLN A 13 7.33 3.88 24.21
N GLY A 14 7.03 5.15 24.47
CA GLY A 14 5.71 5.73 24.26
C GLY A 14 5.65 6.46 22.93
N CYS A 15 4.63 6.20 22.11
CA CYS A 15 4.44 6.86 20.83
C CYS A 15 3.07 7.53 20.77
N CYS A 16 2.98 8.64 20.04
CA CYS A 16 1.73 9.39 19.85
C CYS A 16 1.63 9.86 18.40
N CYS A 17 0.41 9.85 17.86
CA CYS A 17 0.13 10.31 16.50
C CYS A 17 -1.35 10.65 16.32
N ASN A 18 -1.65 11.36 15.24
CA ASN A 18 -2.98 11.96 14.98
C ASN A 18 -3.71 11.39 13.77
N THR A 19 -3.22 10.31 13.16
CA THR A 19 -3.86 9.65 12.00
C THR A 19 -4.28 8.23 12.34
N ASP A 20 -5.27 7.68 11.63
CA ASP A 20 -5.76 6.34 11.93
C ASP A 20 -4.73 5.25 11.58
N GLY A 21 -4.47 4.35 12.54
CA GLY A 21 -3.54 3.22 12.35
C GLY A 21 -2.07 3.63 12.31
N CYS A 22 -1.73 4.82 12.80
CA CYS A 22 -0.35 5.30 12.92
C CYS A 22 0.48 4.57 14.02
N LEU A 23 -0.19 3.82 14.90
CA LEU A 23 0.41 2.88 15.84
C LEU A 23 -0.12 1.49 15.58
N THR A 24 0.76 0.61 15.13
CA THR A 24 0.51 -0.84 15.09
C THR A 24 1.71 -1.55 15.71
N PRO A 25 1.64 -2.85 16.03
CA PRO A 25 2.81 -3.59 16.51
C PRO A 25 4.04 -3.49 15.58
N LYS A 26 3.83 -3.12 14.30
CA LYS A 26 4.90 -2.98 13.28
C LYS A 26 5.13 -1.54 12.82
N LYS A 27 4.25 -0.59 13.15
CA LYS A 27 4.28 0.79 12.66
C LYS A 27 4.39 1.78 13.82
N LYS A 28 5.39 2.66 13.72
CA LYS A 28 5.66 3.74 14.66
C LYS A 28 5.68 5.08 13.93
N PRO A 29 5.21 6.17 14.54
CA PRO A 29 5.32 7.51 13.98
C PRO A 29 6.78 7.88 13.66
N GLY A 30 7.01 8.47 12.49
CA GLY A 30 8.34 8.82 11.98
C GLY A 30 8.99 7.76 11.09
N ASN A 31 8.48 6.52 11.06
CA ASN A 31 8.88 5.54 10.06
C ASN A 31 8.10 5.75 8.76
N VAL A 32 8.81 6.11 7.71
CA VAL A 32 8.24 6.29 6.37
C VAL A 32 8.01 4.91 5.76
N LEU A 33 6.76 4.60 5.42
CA LEU A 33 6.42 3.39 4.67
C LEU A 33 6.60 3.68 3.18
N TRP A 34 7.42 2.87 2.50
CA TRP A 34 7.51 2.89 1.05
C TRP A 34 6.69 1.76 0.46
N CYS A 35 5.88 2.04 -0.55
CA CYS A 35 5.08 1.04 -1.23
C CYS A 35 5.41 1.04 -2.70
N TYR A 36 5.44 -0.16 -3.28
CA TYR A 36 5.45 -0.28 -4.73
C TYR A 36 4.10 0.20 -5.27
N VAL A 37 4.12 1.11 -6.24
CA VAL A 37 2.95 1.60 -6.96
C VAL A 37 3.18 1.37 -8.45
N GLY A 38 2.20 0.77 -9.12
CA GLY A 38 2.40 0.34 -10.50
C GLY A 38 1.34 -0.62 -11.01
N LEU A 39 1.59 -1.13 -12.20
CA LEU A 39 0.73 -2.07 -12.91
C LEU A 39 1.58 -3.22 -13.46
N TYR A 40 1.07 -4.43 -13.28
CA TYR A 40 1.65 -5.65 -13.79
C TYR A 40 0.59 -6.47 -14.54
N ALA A 41 0.89 -6.84 -15.78
CA ALA A 41 0.08 -7.73 -16.60
C ALA A 41 1.02 -8.55 -17.50
N LYS A 42 1.18 -9.83 -17.19
CA LYS A 42 2.25 -10.65 -17.77
C LYS A 42 2.02 -10.92 -19.25
N ASN A 43 0.79 -11.29 -19.63
CA ASN A 43 0.50 -11.65 -21.03
C ASN A 43 0.50 -10.41 -21.92
N ALA A 44 0.18 -9.24 -21.36
CA ALA A 44 0.30 -7.95 -22.04
C ALA A 44 1.74 -7.39 -22.06
N GLY A 45 2.71 -8.03 -21.38
CA GLY A 45 4.09 -7.54 -21.29
C GLY A 45 4.23 -6.23 -20.49
N VAL A 46 3.29 -5.95 -19.59
CA VAL A 46 3.28 -4.73 -18.78
C VAL A 46 3.90 -5.03 -17.42
N ASN A 47 4.99 -4.32 -17.11
CA ASN A 47 5.55 -4.24 -15.77
C ASN A 47 6.11 -2.83 -15.58
N VAL A 48 5.30 -1.96 -14.97
CA VAL A 48 5.63 -0.55 -14.78
C VAL A 48 5.32 -0.15 -13.35
N GLY A 49 6.21 0.58 -12.71
CA GLY A 49 5.99 1.04 -11.34
C GLY A 49 7.27 1.49 -10.65
N GLY A 50 7.11 1.89 -9.39
CA GLY A 50 8.21 2.30 -8.53
C GLY A 50 7.81 2.40 -7.07
N GLU A 51 8.78 2.56 -6.19
CA GLU A 51 8.53 2.80 -4.77
C GLU A 51 8.22 4.27 -4.51
N VAL A 52 7.14 4.52 -3.76
CA VAL A 52 6.76 5.85 -3.31
C VAL A 52 6.49 5.86 -1.82
N VAL A 53 6.64 7.04 -1.20
CA VAL A 53 6.26 7.26 0.20
C VAL A 53 4.74 7.17 0.34
N CYS A 54 4.29 6.46 1.37
CA CYS A 54 2.90 6.18 1.63
C CYS A 54 2.41 6.64 3.00
N ASP A 55 1.40 7.50 3.00
CA ASP A 55 0.60 7.84 4.19
C ASP A 55 -0.65 6.96 4.26
N GLY A 56 -0.46 5.70 4.69
CA GLY A 56 -1.51 4.70 4.73
C GLY A 56 -0.93 3.29 4.80
N GLN A 57 -1.43 2.40 3.93
CA GLN A 57 -0.93 1.04 3.73
C GLN A 57 -0.57 0.81 2.26
N CYS A 58 0.38 -0.09 2.03
CA CYS A 58 0.61 -0.63 0.71
C CYS A 58 -0.55 -1.56 0.37
N SER A 59 -1.03 -1.49 -0.87
CA SER A 59 -2.10 -2.36 -1.35
C SER A 59 -1.77 -2.94 -2.71
N SER A 60 -2.34 -4.11 -2.97
CA SER A 60 -2.41 -4.70 -4.30
C SER A 60 -3.84 -5.15 -4.59
N LEU A 61 -4.22 -5.05 -5.85
CA LEU A 61 -5.51 -5.52 -6.35
C LEU A 61 -5.25 -6.37 -7.59
N SER A 62 -5.55 -7.66 -7.52
CA SER A 62 -5.36 -8.62 -8.60
C SER A 62 -6.69 -9.12 -9.11
N GLY A 63 -6.84 -9.22 -10.42
CA GLY A 63 -8.02 -9.81 -11.06
C GLY A 63 -7.69 -10.37 -12.44
N MET A 64 -8.68 -10.94 -13.11
CA MET A 64 -8.56 -11.45 -14.47
C MET A 64 -9.19 -10.47 -15.46
N VAL A 65 -8.42 -10.03 -16.45
CA VAL A 65 -8.90 -9.18 -17.55
C VAL A 65 -8.53 -9.83 -18.86
N ASN A 66 -9.53 -10.23 -19.65
CA ASN A 66 -9.35 -10.89 -20.95
C ASN A 66 -8.38 -12.09 -20.90
N GLY A 67 -8.43 -12.89 -19.83
CA GLY A 67 -7.56 -14.05 -19.64
C GLY A 67 -6.15 -13.74 -19.14
N ASP A 68 -5.80 -12.48 -18.87
CA ASP A 68 -4.54 -12.09 -18.21
C ASP A 68 -4.78 -11.77 -16.73
N SER A 69 -3.84 -12.18 -15.88
CA SER A 69 -3.84 -11.81 -14.47
C SER A 69 -3.21 -10.43 -14.34
N VAL A 70 -4.07 -9.44 -14.08
CA VAL A 70 -3.69 -8.04 -13.95
C VAL A 70 -3.64 -7.67 -12.48
N THR A 71 -2.49 -7.18 -12.03
CA THR A 71 -2.28 -6.68 -10.67
C THR A 71 -1.94 -5.20 -10.71
N THR A 72 -2.72 -4.40 -9.98
CA THR A 72 -2.36 -3.01 -9.65
C THR A 72 -1.77 -2.98 -8.25
N PHE A 73 -0.81 -2.09 -8.06
CA PHE A 73 -0.18 -1.80 -6.79
C PHE A 73 -0.39 -0.33 -6.48
N GLN A 74 -0.81 -0.01 -5.27
CA GLN A 74 -1.14 1.36 -4.90
C GLN A 74 -0.92 1.63 -3.41
N CYS A 75 -0.83 2.92 -3.10
CA CYS A 75 -0.99 3.43 -1.76
C CYS A 75 -2.48 3.62 -1.48
N VAL A 76 -2.97 3.16 -0.33
CA VAL A 76 -4.37 3.39 0.06
C VAL A 76 -4.49 3.89 1.48
N PRO A 77 -5.52 4.70 1.80
CA PRO A 77 -5.83 5.08 3.17
C PRO A 77 -6.08 3.84 4.04
N THR A 78 -5.66 3.90 5.31
CA THR A 78 -5.93 2.85 6.30
C THR A 78 -7.42 2.48 6.41
N SER A 79 -8.31 3.46 6.22
CA SER A 79 -9.76 3.27 6.25
C SER A 79 -10.23 2.29 5.17
N VAL A 80 -9.67 2.33 3.96
CA VAL A 80 -10.02 1.42 2.87
C VAL A 80 -9.71 -0.03 3.25
N CYS A 81 -8.49 -0.28 3.73
CA CYS A 81 -8.06 -1.62 4.17
C CYS A 81 -8.88 -2.12 5.36
N LYS A 82 -9.25 -1.23 6.28
CA LYS A 82 -10.12 -1.56 7.41
C LYS A 82 -11.54 -1.90 6.96
N SER A 83 -12.14 -1.12 6.07
CA SER A 83 -13.48 -1.38 5.53
C SER A 83 -13.56 -2.71 4.77
N LEU A 84 -12.47 -3.13 4.13
CA LEU A 84 -12.37 -4.41 3.44
C LEU A 84 -11.92 -5.56 4.36
N ALA A 85 -11.62 -5.29 5.64
CA ALA A 85 -11.00 -6.25 6.56
C ALA A 85 -9.70 -6.90 6.01
N ALA A 86 -8.92 -6.13 5.25
CA ALA A 86 -7.71 -6.58 4.54
C ALA A 86 -6.40 -6.15 5.22
N ASN A 87 -6.45 -5.64 6.46
CA ASN A 87 -5.26 -5.15 7.17
C ASN A 87 -4.21 -6.26 7.35
N ASN A 88 -3.02 -6.10 6.73
CA ASN A 88 -1.96 -7.12 6.70
C ASN A 88 -2.46 -8.50 6.22
N ALA A 89 -3.46 -8.51 5.33
CA ALA A 89 -4.11 -9.70 4.84
C ALA A 89 -4.54 -9.51 3.38
N CYS A 90 -4.94 -10.62 2.75
CA CYS A 90 -5.58 -10.62 1.44
C CYS A 90 -7.02 -11.10 1.60
N VAL A 91 -7.94 -10.47 0.90
CA VAL A 91 -9.36 -10.82 0.88
C VAL A 91 -9.84 -10.90 -0.56
N GLN A 92 -10.86 -11.73 -0.80
CA GLN A 92 -11.65 -11.63 -2.02
C GLN A 92 -12.65 -10.50 -1.83
N LEU A 93 -12.81 -9.63 -2.83
CA LEU A 93 -13.75 -8.53 -2.71
C LEU A 93 -15.19 -9.06 -2.61
N PRO A 94 -16.03 -8.53 -1.71
CA PRO A 94 -17.36 -9.08 -1.44
C PRO A 94 -18.27 -9.14 -2.67
N THR A 95 -18.14 -8.15 -3.58
CA THR A 95 -18.97 -8.00 -4.77
C THR A 95 -18.37 -8.64 -6.01
N ASP A 96 -17.07 -8.96 -5.98
CA ASP A 96 -16.35 -9.55 -7.11
C ASP A 96 -15.30 -10.53 -6.59
N ARG A 97 -15.68 -11.81 -6.54
CA ARG A 97 -14.84 -12.89 -6.00
C ARG A 97 -13.67 -13.27 -6.91
N GLU A 98 -13.65 -12.74 -8.13
CA GLU A 98 -12.51 -12.92 -9.05
C GLU A 98 -11.41 -11.89 -8.77
N VAL A 99 -11.71 -10.87 -7.94
CA VAL A 99 -10.78 -9.82 -7.54
C VAL A 99 -10.30 -10.02 -6.11
N GLN A 100 -8.99 -10.19 -5.97
CA GLN A 100 -8.30 -10.25 -4.70
C GLN A 100 -7.67 -8.89 -4.36
N GLY A 101 -8.01 -8.35 -3.19
CA GLY A 101 -7.38 -7.16 -2.62
C GLY A 101 -6.51 -7.52 -1.42
N CYS A 102 -5.31 -6.97 -1.35
CA CYS A 102 -4.43 -7.11 -0.18
C CYS A 102 -4.04 -5.74 0.36
N CYS A 103 -3.80 -5.66 1.67
CA CYS A 103 -3.12 -4.53 2.28
C CYS A 103 -2.03 -4.99 3.25
N CYS A 104 -1.00 -4.16 3.42
CA CYS A 104 0.05 -4.37 4.40
C CYS A 104 0.79 -3.07 4.75
N ASP A 105 1.37 -3.04 5.95
CA ASP A 105 2.19 -1.92 6.45
C ASP A 105 3.44 -2.38 7.21
N GLY A 106 3.74 -3.68 7.18
CA GLY A 106 4.79 -4.28 8.00
C GLY A 106 6.22 -4.04 7.52
N SER A 107 6.41 -3.66 6.26
CA SER A 107 7.72 -3.38 5.66
C SER A 107 7.57 -2.59 4.36
N ASN A 108 8.66 -1.99 3.88
CA ASN A 108 8.68 -1.40 2.55
C ASN A 108 8.34 -2.43 1.47
N SER A 109 7.60 -2.01 0.44
CA SER A 109 7.17 -2.83 -0.70
C SER A 109 6.51 -4.16 -0.30
N CYS A 110 5.88 -4.22 0.88
CA CYS A 110 5.25 -5.43 1.39
C CYS A 110 4.16 -5.97 0.45
N ASN A 111 3.55 -5.12 -0.38
CA ASN A 111 2.51 -5.50 -1.33
C ASN A 111 3.02 -6.34 -2.52
N LEU A 112 4.33 -6.33 -2.79
CA LEU A 112 4.97 -7.27 -3.72
C LEU A 112 5.21 -8.62 -3.04
N TYR A 113 5.82 -8.59 -1.85
CA TYR A 113 6.19 -9.81 -1.12
C TYR A 113 4.96 -10.62 -0.68
N GLN A 114 3.89 -9.94 -0.28
CA GLN A 114 2.63 -10.58 0.10
C GLN A 114 2.00 -11.37 -1.06
N LEU A 115 2.25 -10.97 -2.30
CA LEU A 115 1.83 -11.69 -3.51
C LEU A 115 2.90 -12.64 -4.06
N ASN A 116 4.01 -12.85 -3.35
CA ASN A 116 5.18 -13.61 -3.82
C ASN A 116 5.72 -13.13 -5.19
N ARG A 117 5.64 -11.82 -5.48
CA ARG A 117 6.16 -11.22 -6.71
C ARG A 117 7.66 -10.98 -6.61
N THR A 118 8.42 -12.04 -6.85
CA THR A 118 9.90 -11.99 -6.90
C THR A 118 10.44 -11.55 -8.26
N ASP A 119 9.59 -11.51 -9.28
CA ASP A 119 9.90 -11.08 -10.64
C ASP A 119 9.91 -9.55 -10.81
N ILE A 120 9.39 -8.82 -9.82
CA ILE A 120 9.43 -7.36 -9.77
C ILE A 120 10.53 -6.97 -8.78
N ILE A 121 11.60 -6.35 -9.29
CA ILE A 121 12.62 -5.73 -8.46
C ILE A 121 12.19 -4.27 -8.28
N PRO A 122 11.80 -3.85 -7.07
CA PRO A 122 11.45 -2.45 -6.83
C PRO A 122 12.65 -1.57 -7.21
N PRO A 123 12.47 -0.58 -8.10
CA PRO A 123 13.56 0.32 -8.42
C PRO A 123 13.97 1.07 -7.16
N THR A 124 15.27 1.17 -6.92
CA THR A 124 15.80 1.93 -5.80
C THR A 124 15.27 3.36 -5.88
N PRO A 125 14.65 3.91 -4.81
CA PRO A 125 14.19 5.29 -4.81
C PRO A 125 15.31 6.22 -5.26
N ALA A 126 15.03 7.08 -6.24
CA ALA A 126 16.04 8.03 -6.71
C ALA A 126 16.47 8.92 -5.53
N PRO A 127 17.78 9.21 -5.36
CA PRO A 127 18.26 10.05 -4.27
C PRO A 127 17.81 11.52 -4.40
N VAL A 128 17.32 11.89 -5.59
CA VAL A 128 16.72 13.17 -5.90
C VAL A 128 15.20 13.05 -5.77
N SER A 129 14.58 14.01 -5.06
CA SER A 129 13.14 14.20 -5.00
C SER A 129 12.58 14.68 -6.34
N GLU A 130 12.83 13.94 -7.41
CA GLU A 130 11.97 14.01 -8.57
C GLU A 130 10.71 13.28 -8.16
N PHE A 131 9.64 14.03 -7.92
CA PHE A 131 8.32 13.43 -7.75
C PHE A 131 8.09 12.55 -8.98
N PRO A 132 8.02 11.21 -8.84
CA PRO A 132 7.63 10.40 -9.98
C PRO A 132 6.29 10.94 -10.48
N ILE A 133 6.05 10.93 -11.78
CA ILE A 133 4.71 11.19 -12.33
C ILE A 133 3.82 10.08 -11.77
N SER A 134 3.22 10.35 -10.61
CA SER A 134 2.26 9.48 -9.96
C SER A 134 0.98 9.64 -10.74
N CYS A 135 0.71 8.68 -11.63
CA CYS A 135 -0.64 8.49 -12.14
C CYS A 135 -1.53 8.21 -10.94
N TRP A 136 -2.39 9.15 -10.59
CA TRP A 136 -3.28 9.00 -9.45
C TRP A 136 -4.24 7.83 -9.71
N SER A 137 -4.10 6.75 -8.96
CA SER A 137 -5.06 5.66 -8.96
C SER A 137 -6.15 5.96 -7.93
N GLY A 138 -7.32 6.34 -8.43
CA GLY A 138 -8.51 6.57 -7.64
C GLY A 138 -9.41 5.36 -7.61
N ILE A 139 -9.84 4.95 -6.41
CA ILE A 139 -10.93 3.99 -6.30
C ILE A 139 -12.22 4.80 -6.17
N TYR A 140 -13.17 4.53 -7.08
CA TYR A 140 -14.51 5.08 -7.06
C TYR A 140 -15.51 3.97 -6.74
N VAL A 141 -16.41 4.22 -5.79
CA VAL A 141 -17.53 3.33 -5.48
C VAL A 141 -18.81 4.10 -5.70
N ASN A 142 -19.66 3.60 -6.61
CA ASN A 142 -20.92 4.25 -7.00
C ASN A 142 -20.73 5.72 -7.43
N GLY A 143 -19.64 6.01 -8.16
CA GLY A 143 -19.32 7.36 -8.64
C GLY A 143 -18.69 8.29 -7.60
N ASN A 144 -18.55 7.86 -6.33
CA ASN A 144 -17.90 8.64 -5.28
C ASN A 144 -16.45 8.20 -5.07
N PRO A 145 -15.47 9.12 -5.02
CA PRO A 145 -14.09 8.78 -4.72
C PRO A 145 -13.97 8.33 -3.25
N ILE A 146 -13.31 7.19 -3.01
CA ILE A 146 -12.98 6.71 -1.66
C ILE A 146 -11.48 6.84 -1.33
N ALA A 147 -10.65 7.19 -2.31
CA ALA A 147 -9.29 7.65 -2.09
C ALA A 147 -9.25 9.18 -2.12
N ASN A 148 -8.60 9.82 -1.16
CA ASN A 148 -8.22 11.23 -1.30
C ASN A 148 -7.06 11.31 -2.28
N ALA A 149 -7.20 12.17 -3.29
CA ALA A 149 -6.04 12.68 -3.99
C ALA A 149 -5.24 13.53 -3.00
N GLY A 150 -3.93 13.26 -2.95
CA GLY A 150 -3.00 13.97 -2.06
C GLY A 150 -3.09 15.48 -2.23
#